data_AF-A0A7J3QXK2-F1
#
_entry.id   AF-A0A7J3QXK2-F1
#
_cell.length_a   1.000
_cell.length_b   1.000
_cell.length_c   1.000
_cell.angle_alpha   90.00
_cell.angle_beta   90.00
_cell.angle_gamma   90.00
#
_symmetry.space_group_name_H-M   'P 1'
#
loop_
_entity.id
_entity.type
_entity.pdbx_description
1 polymer ?
#
loop_
_entity_poly.entity_id
_entity_poly.type
_entity_poly.pdbx_seq_one_letter_code
_entity_poly.pdbx_strand_id
1 'polypeptide(L)'
;MERIDKEIERCNKEIKELNYALVHLEVEHEIGEVDDPSYQIAFSTIQECLKRANMEKEDLESMRSKLSNILLGETVHRPFAKETGESIATEPSLPEPPVVVYVKEAGESSI
;
A
#
# COMPACT_ATOMS: atom_id res chain seq x y z
N MET A 1 1.63 -13.24 2.58
CA MET A 1 1.29 -12.40 3.75
C MET A 1 2.30 -12.60 4.87
N GLU A 2 2.48 -13.81 5.39
CA GLU A 2 3.40 -14.08 6.50
C GLU A 2 4.82 -13.49 6.34
N ARG A 3 5.42 -13.56 5.14
CA ARG A 3 6.73 -12.93 4.89
C ARG A 3 6.69 -11.40 5.05
N ILE A 4 5.66 -10.74 4.51
CA ILE A 4 5.49 -9.29 4.62
C ILE A 4 5.26 -8.91 6.10
N ASP A 5 4.46 -9.69 6.82
CA ASP A 5 4.22 -9.44 8.25
C ASP A 5 5.51 -9.56 9.07
N LYS A 6 6.36 -10.57 8.79
CA LYS A 6 7.68 -10.72 9.42
C LYS A 6 8.61 -9.54 9.14
N GLU A 7 8.60 -9.01 7.92
CA GLU A 7 9.40 -7.84 7.56
C GLU A 7 8.88 -6.56 8.23
N ILE A 8 7.55 -6.39 8.33
CA ILE A 8 6.93 -5.29 9.10
C ILE A 8 7.32 -5.37 10.59
N GLU A 9 7.31 -6.57 11.17
CA GLU A 9 7.78 -6.79 12.55
C GLU A 9 9.26 -6.43 12.72
N ARG A 10 10.12 -6.80 11.74
CA ARG A 10 11.52 -6.36 11.73
C ARG A 10 11.64 -4.84 11.72
N CYS A 11 10.94 -4.15 10.81
CA CYS A 11 10.98 -2.69 10.74
C CYS A 11 10.50 -2.05 12.05
N ASN A 12 9.43 -2.56 12.67
CA ASN A 12 8.97 -2.07 13.97
C ASN A 12 10.02 -2.27 15.07
N LYS A 13 10.73 -3.41 15.07
CA LYS A 13 11.83 -3.65 16.01
C LYS A 13 12.99 -2.69 15.77
N GLU A 14 13.42 -2.49 14.53
CA GLU A 14 14.47 -1.54 14.16
C GLU A 14 14.10 -0.11 14.58
N ILE A 15 12.87 0.34 14.31
CA ILE A 15 12.37 1.65 14.74
C ILE A 15 12.43 1.78 16.27
N LYS A 16 12.06 0.74 17.01
CA LYS A 16 12.12 0.75 18.47
C LYS A 16 13.55 0.85 18.98
N GLU A 17 14.47 0.08 18.41
CA GLU A 17 15.90 0.11 18.75
C GLU A 17 16.54 1.46 18.43
N LEU A 18 16.23 2.06 17.28
CA LEU A 18 16.67 3.40 16.90
C LEU A 18 16.17 4.48 17.86
N ASN A 19 14.92 4.38 18.34
CA ASN A 19 14.40 5.29 19.35
C ASN A 19 15.14 5.14 20.69
N TYR A 20 15.47 3.92 21.11
CA TYR A 20 16.31 3.74 22.29
C TYR A 20 17.70 4.31 22.08
N ALA A 21 18.33 4.08 20.93
CA ALA A 21 19.64 4.63 20.62
C ALA A 21 19.63 6.17 20.68
N LEU A 22 18.57 6.81 20.19
CA LEU A 22 18.42 8.27 20.26
C LEU A 22 18.36 8.77 21.70
N VAL A 23 17.60 8.10 22.57
CA VAL A 23 17.50 8.46 24.00
C VAL A 23 18.85 8.26 24.71
N HIS A 24 19.57 7.18 24.43
CA HIS A 24 20.89 6.95 25.02
C HIS A 24 21.89 8.02 24.55
N LEU A 25 21.90 8.35 23.26
CA LEU A 25 22.77 9.39 22.71
C LEU A 25 22.52 10.75 23.37
N GLU A 26 21.25 11.10 23.61
CA GLU A 26 20.88 12.34 24.30
C GLU A 26 21.41 12.38 25.74
N VAL A 27 21.30 11.26 26.46
CA VAL A 27 21.84 11.14 27.83
C VAL A 27 23.36 11.24 27.82
N GLU A 28 24.04 10.54 26.92
CA GLU A 28 25.50 10.53 26.79
C GLU A 28 26.06 11.93 26.44
N HIS A 29 25.35 12.69 25.60
CA HIS A 29 25.69 14.08 25.30
C HIS A 29 25.51 14.99 26.51
N GLU A 30 24.38 14.88 27.23
CA GLU A 30 24.10 15.71 28.41
C GLU A 30 25.09 15.49 29.56
N ILE A 31 25.59 14.26 29.75
CA ILE A 31 26.62 13.96 30.76
C ILE A 31 28.05 14.25 30.27
N GLY A 32 28.23 14.67 29.02
CA GLY A 32 29.51 15.05 28.43
C GLY A 32 30.41 13.88 28.01
N GLU A 33 29.86 12.67 27.83
CA GLU A 33 30.60 11.51 27.32
C GLU A 33 30.81 11.61 25.79
N VAL A 34 29.94 12.34 25.09
CA VAL A 34 29.99 12.56 23.65
C VAL A 34 30.16 14.04 23.35
N ASP A 35 31.13 14.39 22.50
CA ASP A 35 31.36 15.76 22.04
C ASP A 35 30.31 16.20 21.01
N ASP A 36 30.05 17.51 20.94
CA ASP A 36 29.08 18.11 20.01
C ASP A 36 29.19 17.62 18.55
N PRO A 37 30.37 17.60 17.89
CA PRO A 37 30.44 17.11 16.52
C PRO A 37 30.09 15.62 16.40
N SER A 38 30.55 14.78 17.32
CA SER A 38 30.17 13.36 17.34
C SER A 38 28.66 13.16 17.57
N TYR A 39 28.06 13.93 18.49
CA TYR A 39 26.62 13.92 18.73
C TYR A 39 25.83 14.28 17.46
N GLN A 40 26.20 15.36 16.78
CA GLN A 40 25.48 15.81 15.58
C GLN A 40 25.52 14.76 14.45
N ILE A 41 26.67 14.10 14.27
CA ILE A 41 26.81 13.03 13.27
C ILE A 41 25.94 11.82 13.65
N ALA A 42 26.02 11.36 14.91
CA ALA A 42 25.23 10.23 15.39
C ALA A 42 23.73 10.53 15.32
N PHE A 43 23.31 11.71 15.75
CA PHE A 43 21.92 12.18 15.73
C PHE A 43 21.35 12.19 14.31
N SER A 44 22.07 12.81 13.37
CA SER A 44 21.67 12.84 11.95
C SER A 44 21.59 11.42 11.37
N THR A 45 22.52 10.55 11.71
CA THR A 45 22.55 9.15 11.22
C THR A 45 21.35 8.37 11.74
N ILE A 46 21.04 8.48 13.04
CA ILE A 46 19.89 7.81 13.66
C ILE A 46 18.59 8.32 13.04
N GLN A 47 18.46 9.64 12.82
CA GLN A 47 17.28 10.23 12.18
C GLN A 47 17.08 9.73 10.74
N GLU A 48 18.16 9.64 9.96
CA GLU A 48 18.09 9.11 8.60
C GLU A 48 17.66 7.63 8.59
N CYS A 49 18.23 6.83 9.49
CA CYS A 49 17.84 5.42 9.65
C CYS A 49 16.37 5.28 10.04
N LEU A 50 15.89 6.13 10.95
CA LEU A 50 14.50 6.11 11.41
C LEU A 50 13.53 6.48 10.29
N LYS A 51 13.88 7.48 9.47
CA LYS A 51 13.11 7.82 8.27
C LYS A 51 13.08 6.66 7.28
N ARG A 52 14.23 6.04 6.99
CA ARG A 52 14.33 4.89 6.08
C ARG A 52 13.47 3.72 6.55
N ALA A 53 13.58 3.33 7.82
CA ALA A 53 12.83 2.21 8.39
C ALA A 53 11.31 2.45 8.38
N ASN A 54 10.86 3.69 8.63
CA ASN A 54 9.44 4.05 8.51
C ASN A 54 8.93 3.98 7.07
N MET A 55 9.71 4.49 6.11
CA MET A 55 9.35 4.42 4.69
C MET A 55 9.26 2.97 4.19
N GLU A 56 10.20 2.11 4.60
CA GLU A 56 10.19 0.68 4.26
C GLU A 56 8.95 -0.01 4.85
N LYS A 57 8.63 0.27 6.12
CA LYS A 57 7.42 -0.23 6.77
C LYS A 57 6.15 0.20 6.03
N GLU A 58 6.04 1.48 5.67
CA GLU A 58 4.87 2.02 4.97
C GLU A 58 4.69 1.36 3.59
N ASP A 59 5.78 1.13 2.84
CA ASP A 59 5.73 0.42 1.56
C ASP A 59 5.28 -1.04 1.74
N LEU A 60 5.82 -1.74 2.74
CA LEU A 60 5.42 -3.11 3.06
C LEU A 60 3.93 -3.18 3.46
N GLU A 61 3.43 -2.25 4.26
CA GLU A 61 2.02 -2.15 4.65
C GLU A 61 1.10 -1.84 3.44
N SER A 62 1.55 -0.97 2.54
CA SER A 62 0.87 -0.68 1.27
C SER A 62 0.80 -1.90 0.37
N MET A 63 1.91 -2.63 0.22
CA MET A 63 1.98 -3.86 -0.55
C MET A 63 1.08 -4.95 0.06
N ARG A 64 1.11 -5.10 1.38
CA ARG A 64 0.23 -5.99 2.13
C ARG A 64 -1.24 -5.70 1.81
N SER A 65 -1.64 -4.44 1.89
CA SER A 65 -3.01 -4.01 1.66
C SER A 65 -3.45 -4.28 0.21
N LYS A 66 -2.60 -3.96 -0.78
CA LYS A 66 -2.87 -4.25 -2.20
C LYS A 66 -3.07 -5.74 -2.46
N LEU A 67 -2.21 -6.59 -1.90
CA LEU A 67 -2.33 -8.05 -2.03
C LEU A 67 -3.59 -8.58 -1.35
N SER A 68 -3.94 -8.03 -0.18
CA SER A 68 -5.19 -8.37 0.52
C SER A 68 -6.40 -8.06 -0.36
N ASN A 69 -6.47 -6.86 -0.94
CA ASN A 69 -7.58 -6.45 -1.81
C ASN A 69 -7.70 -7.36 -3.05
N ILE A 70 -6.57 -7.76 -3.65
CA ILE A 70 -6.56 -8.72 -4.76
C ILE A 70 -7.10 -10.08 -4.33
N LEU A 71 -6.70 -10.60 -3.17
CA LEU A 71 -7.18 -11.89 -2.65
C LEU A 71 -8.68 -11.89 -2.36
N LEU A 72 -9.22 -10.76 -1.87
CA LEU A 72 -10.65 -10.62 -1.59
C LEU A 72 -11.50 -10.33 -2.85
N GLY A 73 -10.88 -10.25 -4.04
CA GLY A 73 -11.59 -9.96 -5.28
C GLY A 73 -12.06 -8.51 -5.39
N GLU A 74 -11.58 -7.63 -4.52
CA GLU A 74 -11.86 -6.20 -4.56
C GLU A 74 -11.00 -5.62 -5.68
N THR A 75 -11.57 -5.56 -6.87
CA THR A 75 -10.98 -4.81 -7.98
C THR A 75 -10.75 -3.41 -7.47
N VAL A 76 -9.52 -2.91 -7.56
CA VAL A 76 -9.22 -1.50 -7.34
C VAL A 76 -10.17 -0.73 -8.24
N HIS A 77 -11.27 -0.22 -7.67
CA HIS A 77 -12.08 0.80 -8.30
C HIS A 77 -11.17 2.01 -8.35
N ARG A 78 -10.44 2.06 -9.46
CA ARG A 78 -9.74 3.23 -9.93
C ARG A 78 -10.77 4.36 -9.84
N PRO A 79 -10.57 5.41 -9.03
CA PRO A 79 -11.35 6.61 -9.24
C PRO A 79 -10.87 7.13 -10.59
N PHE A 80 -11.61 6.79 -11.65
CA PHE A 80 -11.64 7.65 -12.80
C PHE A 80 -12.23 8.96 -12.28
N ALA A 81 -11.34 9.87 -11.87
CA ALA A 81 -11.62 11.28 -11.93
C ALA A 81 -11.80 11.62 -13.42
N LYS A 82 -13.02 11.46 -13.88
CA LYS A 82 -13.64 12.26 -14.92
C LYS A 82 -14.80 12.96 -14.22
N GLU A 83 -15.00 14.26 -14.27
CA GLU A 83 -14.45 15.26 -15.17
C GLU A 83 -14.77 16.61 -14.51
N THR A 84 -13.87 17.57 -14.69
CA THR A 84 -14.23 18.98 -14.81
C THR A 84 -15.54 19.09 -15.59
N GLY A 85 -16.58 19.63 -14.94
CA GLY A 85 -17.75 20.09 -15.67
C GLY A 85 -17.30 21.16 -16.66
N GLU A 86 -17.32 20.84 -17.96
CA GLU A 86 -18.41 21.28 -18.85
C GLU A 86 -18.26 20.67 -20.25
N SER A 87 -19.37 20.11 -20.73
CA SER A 87 -19.79 20.04 -22.15
C SER A 87 -19.06 19.09 -23.12
N ILE A 88 -19.62 17.87 -23.26
CA ILE A 88 -20.35 17.32 -24.44
C ILE A 88 -20.39 15.79 -24.28
N ALA A 89 -21.60 15.25 -24.15
CA ALA A 89 -21.85 13.82 -23.97
C ALA A 89 -21.77 13.05 -25.30
N THR A 90 -20.86 12.09 -25.38
CA THR A 90 -20.95 10.96 -26.33
C THR A 90 -20.37 9.71 -25.66
N GLU A 91 -21.26 8.84 -25.23
CA GLU A 91 -20.95 7.52 -24.66
C GLU A 91 -20.47 6.55 -25.77
N PRO A 92 -19.41 5.74 -25.57
CA PRO A 92 -19.22 4.51 -26.30
C PRO A 92 -19.98 3.39 -25.56
N SER A 93 -21.15 3.00 -26.06
CA SER A 93 -21.93 1.90 -25.50
C SER A 93 -21.23 0.56 -25.77
N LEU A 94 -21.09 -0.22 -24.70
CA LEU A 94 -20.59 -1.60 -24.70
C LEU A 94 -21.45 -2.47 -25.64
N PRO A 95 -20.87 -3.48 -26.35
CA PRO A 95 -21.66 -4.37 -27.20
C PRO A 95 -22.61 -5.20 -26.34
N GLU A 96 -23.90 -5.15 -26.67
CA GLU A 96 -24.94 -5.92 -25.98
C GLU A 96 -24.66 -7.43 -26.09
N PRO A 97 -24.86 -8.20 -25.00
CA PRO A 97 -24.68 -9.64 -25.04
C PRO A 97 -25.72 -10.27 -25.98
N PRO A 98 -25.34 -11.27 -26.78
CA PRO A 98 -26.21 -11.83 -27.80
C PRO A 98 -27.42 -12.53 -27.17
N VAL A 99 -28.61 -12.21 -27.70
CA VAL A 99 -29.88 -12.80 -27.29
C VAL A 99 -29.96 -14.25 -27.77
N VAL A 100 -29.97 -15.19 -26.84
CA VAL A 100 -30.17 -16.62 -27.13
C VAL A 100 -31.67 -16.87 -27.30
N VAL A 101 -32.11 -17.06 -28.54
CA VAL A 101 -33.49 -17.41 -28.85
C VAL A 101 -33.64 -18.93 -28.76
N TYR A 102 -34.37 -19.42 -27.77
CA TYR A 102 -34.75 -20.83 -27.71
C TYR A 102 -35.85 -21.08 -28.75
N VAL A 103 -35.50 -21.74 -29.85
CA VAL A 103 -36.47 -22.24 -30.81
C VAL A 103 -37.21 -23.40 -30.15
N LYS A 104 -38.47 -23.20 -29.79
CA LYS A 104 -39.34 -24.28 -29.36
C LYS A 104 -39.77 -25.05 -30.60
N GLU A 105 -39.04 -26.11 -30.91
CA GLU A 105 -39.47 -27.15 -31.84
C GLU A 105 -40.84 -27.67 -31.38
N ALA A 106 -41.89 -27.25 -32.07
CA ALA A 106 -43.16 -27.97 -32.08
C ALA A 106 -42.97 -29.12 -33.07
N GLY A 107 -42.37 -30.19 -32.56
CA GLY A 107 -42.33 -31.46 -33.27
C GLY A 107 -43.75 -31.92 -33.59
N GLU A 108 -43.88 -32.36 -34.84
CA GLU A 108 -44.74 -33.47 -35.27
C GLU A 108 -46.27 -33.18 -35.18
N SER A 109 -47.12 -33.58 -36.10
CA SER A 109 -47.03 -34.56 -37.17
C SER A 109 -48.37 -34.49 -37.92
N SER A 110 -48.34 -34.87 -39.20
CA SER A 110 -49.36 -35.64 -39.93
C SER A 110 -50.81 -35.09 -39.93
N ILE A 111 -51.47 -34.92 -41.09
CA ILE A 111 -51.89 -35.97 -42.05
C ILE A 111 -52.27 -35.25 -43.34
#